data_AF-A0A663NAE7-F1
#
_entry.id   AF-A0A663NAE7-F1
#
_cell.length_a   1.000
_cell.length_b   1.000
_cell.length_c   1.000
_cell.angle_alpha   90.00
_cell.angle_beta   90.00
_cell.angle_gamma   90.00
#
_symmetry.space_group_name_H-M   'P 1'
#
loop_
_entity.id
_entity.type
_entity.pdbx_description
1 polymer ?
#
loop_
_entity_poly.entity_id
_entity_poly.type
_entity_poly.pdbx_seq_one_letter_code
_entity_poly.pdbx_strand_id
1 'polypeptide(L)'
;KIGRRGGNGGAVVYRGSGIGSAKCLCSGISSDERPKRPLTAYFRFLKENFPGFRQKNPEMSSVDLMRKIAGAWKVLPVSQKHVYVEATKTDWKRYEKQLATYKAQLTPAQAEALREEKRRQQARKRLSKTRKELALLGKPKRPRNAFNVFVAEHFKESEGITPVGKLKQLFDAWQKLSDSQKQPYKQLAEDDKVRYENEMTLWETKMLELGRDDLIRSKKQKPKKKTVETVKQAETAKASSREDKAQLQLEKSEE
;
A
#
# COMPACT_ATOMS: atom_id res chain seq x y z
N LYS A 1 -5.89 40.25 49.61
CA LYS A 1 -7.07 40.56 48.74
C LYS A 1 -6.51 40.78 47.35
N ILE A 2 -6.68 39.98 46.30
CA ILE A 2 -7.76 39.17 45.69
C ILE A 2 -6.98 38.23 44.71
N GLY A 3 -7.17 36.92 44.54
CA GLY A 3 -8.38 36.11 44.50
C GLY A 3 -8.90 35.93 43.06
N ARG A 4 -8.32 35.04 42.24
CA ARG A 4 -8.97 34.47 41.02
C ARG A 4 -8.44 33.04 40.76
N ARG A 5 -9.11 32.02 41.28
CA ARG A 5 -10.08 31.15 40.58
C ARG A 5 -9.48 30.44 39.35
N GLY A 6 -8.90 29.28 39.62
CA GLY A 6 -8.78 28.20 38.64
C GLY A 6 -10.14 27.53 38.43
N GLY A 7 -10.47 27.29 37.18
CA GLY A 7 -11.71 26.67 36.75
C GLY A 7 -11.88 26.86 35.26
N ASN A 8 -11.36 25.92 34.47
CA ASN A 8 -11.89 25.73 33.14
C ASN A 8 -11.94 24.24 32.81
N GLY A 9 -13.17 23.75 32.66
CA GLY A 9 -13.49 22.36 32.40
C GLY A 9 -12.90 21.91 31.07
N GLY A 10 -12.16 20.80 31.12
CA GLY A 10 -11.79 20.03 29.95
C GLY A 10 -13.04 19.37 29.36
N ALA A 11 -13.77 20.11 28.53
CA ALA A 11 -14.71 19.51 27.59
C ALA A 11 -13.87 18.73 26.56
N VAL A 12 -13.74 17.42 26.76
CA VAL A 12 -13.19 16.50 25.77
C VAL A 12 -14.17 16.45 24.61
N VAL A 13 -13.89 17.26 23.59
CA VAL A 13 -14.59 17.23 22.31
C VAL A 13 -14.40 15.85 21.72
N TYR A 14 -15.50 15.08 21.72
CA TYR A 14 -15.64 13.86 20.94
C TYR A 14 -15.28 14.17 19.48
N ARG A 15 -14.14 13.67 18.98
CA ARG A 15 -13.91 13.55 17.54
C ARG A 15 -14.89 12.51 17.03
N GLY A 16 -16.04 12.99 16.58
CA GLY A 16 -17.02 12.24 15.82
C GLY A 16 -16.36 11.59 14.61
N SER A 17 -16.85 10.38 14.33
CA SER A 17 -16.57 9.57 13.16
C SER A 17 -16.59 10.38 11.86
N GLY A 18 -15.40 10.72 11.34
CA GLY A 18 -15.22 11.23 9.99
C GLY A 18 -15.39 10.10 8.98
N ILE A 19 -16.64 9.72 8.68
CA ILE A 19 -16.99 9.07 7.42
C ILE A 19 -17.04 10.19 6.38
N GLY A 20 -15.92 10.39 5.70
CA GLY A 20 -15.75 11.39 4.65
C GLY A 20 -14.70 10.95 3.66
N SER A 21 -14.83 9.73 3.13
CA SER A 21 -14.08 9.35 1.94
C SER A 21 -14.64 10.17 0.79
N ALA A 22 -13.91 11.21 0.37
CA ALA A 22 -14.17 11.95 -0.85
C ALA A 22 -14.39 10.94 -2.00
N LYS A 23 -15.63 10.87 -2.48
CA LYS A 23 -16.01 10.03 -3.60
C LYS A 23 -15.41 10.68 -4.84
N CYS A 24 -14.31 10.11 -5.33
CA CYS A 24 -13.81 10.41 -6.67
C CYS A 24 -14.93 10.03 -7.65
N LEU A 25 -15.38 11.01 -8.42
CA LEU A 25 -16.45 10.93 -9.41
C LEU A 25 -15.98 10.05 -10.59
N CYS A 26 -16.08 8.74 -10.42
CA CYS A 26 -16.18 7.79 -11.52
C CYS A 26 -17.38 6.91 -11.17
N SER A 27 -18.50 7.10 -11.87
CA SER A 27 -19.73 6.32 -11.72
C SER A 27 -19.56 4.89 -12.23
N GLY A 28 -18.67 4.14 -11.59
CA GLY A 28 -18.63 2.68 -11.64
C GLY A 28 -19.20 2.17 -10.32
N ILE A 29 -20.14 1.23 -10.40
CA ILE A 29 -20.78 0.55 -9.25
C ILE A 29 -19.73 0.30 -8.16
N SER A 30 -19.82 1.06 -7.07
CA SER A 30 -18.97 0.82 -5.92
C SER A 30 -19.32 -0.54 -5.36
N SER A 31 -18.32 -1.26 -4.83
CA SER A 31 -18.55 -2.49 -4.05
C SER A 31 -19.57 -2.33 -2.90
N ASP A 32 -19.94 -1.09 -2.56
CA ASP A 32 -21.00 -0.74 -1.60
C ASP A 32 -22.42 -1.11 -2.05
N GLU A 33 -22.71 -1.19 -3.35
CA GLU A 33 -24.06 -1.56 -3.83
C GLU A 33 -24.33 -3.07 -3.75
N ARG A 34 -23.26 -3.87 -3.59
CA ARG A 34 -23.37 -5.31 -3.42
C ARG A 34 -23.93 -5.63 -2.04
N PRO A 35 -24.99 -6.47 -1.93
CA PRO A 35 -25.47 -6.95 -0.64
C PRO A 35 -24.33 -7.54 0.20
N LYS A 36 -24.22 -7.10 1.45
CA LYS A 36 -23.22 -7.59 2.42
C LYS A 36 -23.74 -8.85 3.09
N ARG A 37 -22.82 -9.80 3.39
CA ARG A 37 -23.18 -11.03 4.10
C ARG A 37 -23.75 -10.68 5.49
N PRO A 38 -24.78 -11.41 5.95
CA PRO A 38 -25.34 -11.17 7.26
C PRO A 38 -24.36 -11.56 8.37
N LEU A 39 -24.56 -11.00 9.55
CA LEU A 39 -23.75 -11.33 10.72
C LEU A 39 -24.06 -12.75 11.19
N THR A 40 -23.02 -13.49 11.57
CA THR A 40 -23.18 -14.77 12.27
C THR A 40 -23.79 -14.54 13.66
N ALA A 41 -24.37 -15.58 14.26
CA ALA A 41 -24.99 -15.52 15.58
C ALA A 41 -24.12 -14.83 16.66
N TYR A 42 -22.83 -15.17 16.73
CA TYR A 42 -21.89 -14.53 17.66
C TYR A 42 -21.69 -13.04 17.38
N PHE A 43 -21.43 -12.65 16.13
CA PHE A 43 -21.24 -11.23 15.78
C PHE A 43 -22.52 -10.39 15.97
N ARG A 44 -23.70 -11.01 15.84
CA ARG A 44 -24.99 -10.39 16.20
C ARG A 44 -25.06 -10.16 17.71
N PHE A 45 -24.80 -11.18 18.52
CA PHE A 45 -24.69 -11.05 19.97
C PHE A 45 -23.67 -9.98 20.38
N LEU A 46 -22.49 -9.98 19.75
CA LEU A 46 -21.45 -8.97 19.99
C LEU A 46 -21.96 -7.58 19.66
N LYS A 47 -22.59 -7.36 18.51
CA LYS A 47 -23.12 -6.04 18.11
C LYS A 47 -24.14 -5.50 19.13
N GLU A 48 -25.02 -6.35 19.63
CA GLU A 48 -26.07 -5.97 20.60
C GLU A 48 -25.51 -5.72 22.01
N ASN A 49 -24.57 -6.55 22.45
CA ASN A 49 -24.07 -6.50 23.82
C ASN A 49 -22.87 -5.56 24.00
N PHE A 50 -22.09 -5.30 22.94
CA PHE A 50 -20.87 -4.51 23.03
C PHE A 50 -21.08 -3.10 23.65
N PRO A 51 -22.12 -2.32 23.31
CA PRO A 51 -22.37 -1.03 23.95
C PRO A 51 -22.61 -1.14 25.46
N GLY A 52 -23.40 -2.13 25.90
CA GLY A 52 -23.66 -2.35 27.33
C GLY A 52 -22.40 -2.77 28.09
N PHE A 53 -21.56 -3.60 27.49
CA PHE A 53 -20.26 -3.97 28.06
C PHE A 53 -19.30 -2.76 28.12
N ARG A 54 -19.27 -1.91 27.08
CA ARG A 54 -18.45 -0.70 27.02
C ARG A 54 -18.86 0.30 28.10
N GLN A 55 -20.16 0.50 28.30
CA GLN A 55 -20.70 1.39 29.33
C GLN A 55 -20.33 0.92 30.74
N LYS A 56 -20.37 -0.40 31.00
CA LYS A 56 -19.98 -0.98 32.29
C LYS A 56 -18.47 -1.02 32.53
N ASN A 57 -17.66 -0.88 31.48
CA ASN A 57 -16.20 -0.96 31.56
C ASN A 57 -15.60 0.16 30.68
N PRO A 58 -15.74 1.45 31.01
CA PRO A 58 -15.33 2.58 30.14
C PRO A 58 -13.81 2.78 30.04
N GLU A 59 -13.04 2.27 31.02
CA GLU A 59 -11.58 2.33 31.03
C GLU A 59 -10.91 1.15 30.31
N MET A 60 -11.63 0.05 30.07
CA MET A 60 -11.07 -1.17 29.49
C MET A 60 -10.68 -0.99 28.02
N SER A 61 -9.65 -1.68 27.55
CA SER A 61 -9.32 -1.70 26.12
C SER A 61 -10.42 -2.41 25.33
N SER A 62 -10.67 -1.99 24.09
CA SER A 62 -11.64 -2.66 23.21
C SER A 62 -11.29 -4.15 22.97
N VAL A 63 -10.00 -4.50 23.02
CA VAL A 63 -9.52 -5.89 22.83
C VAL A 63 -9.90 -6.75 24.02
N ASP A 64 -9.68 -6.26 25.24
CA ASP A 64 -10.04 -6.99 26.46
C ASP A 64 -11.56 -7.08 26.62
N LEU A 65 -12.28 -6.03 26.21
CA LEU A 65 -13.73 -6.03 26.18
C LEU A 65 -14.27 -7.10 25.22
N MET A 66 -13.71 -7.20 24.01
CA MET A 66 -14.06 -8.26 23.05
C MET A 66 -13.76 -9.65 23.62
N ARG A 67 -12.64 -9.83 24.33
CA ARG A 67 -12.31 -11.10 25.01
C ARG A 67 -13.35 -11.45 26.09
N LYS A 68 -13.80 -10.47 26.88
CA LYS A 68 -14.84 -10.63 27.90
C LYS A 68 -16.19 -11.04 27.28
N ILE A 69 -16.59 -10.40 26.18
CA ILE A 69 -17.82 -10.74 25.44
C ILE A 69 -17.72 -12.12 24.80
N ALA A 70 -16.55 -12.49 24.26
CA ALA A 70 -16.30 -13.83 23.74
C ALA A 70 -16.44 -14.90 24.85
N GLY A 71 -15.95 -14.61 26.06
CA GLY A 71 -16.17 -15.44 27.25
C GLY A 71 -17.66 -15.58 27.59
N ALA A 72 -18.39 -14.47 27.65
CA ALA A 72 -19.83 -14.47 27.90
C ALA A 72 -20.62 -15.29 26.87
N TRP A 73 -20.26 -15.21 25.59
CA TRP A 73 -20.87 -16.04 24.55
C TRP A 73 -20.61 -17.53 24.76
N LYS A 74 -19.40 -17.93 25.19
CA LYS A 74 -19.09 -19.36 25.41
C LYS A 74 -20.00 -19.97 26.48
N VAL A 75 -20.22 -19.27 27.60
CA VAL A 75 -21.07 -19.74 28.71
C VAL A 75 -22.56 -19.52 28.48
N LEU A 76 -22.96 -18.78 27.44
CA LEU A 76 -24.36 -18.49 27.16
C LEU A 76 -25.15 -19.80 26.90
N PRO A 77 -26.33 -19.99 27.52
CA PRO A 77 -27.16 -21.17 27.34
C PRO A 77 -27.51 -21.43 25.87
N VAL A 78 -27.65 -22.69 25.49
CA VAL A 78 -27.97 -23.09 24.11
C VAL A 78 -29.29 -22.49 23.65
N SER A 79 -30.30 -22.41 24.54
CA SER A 79 -31.59 -21.78 24.26
C SER A 79 -31.46 -20.32 23.85
N GLN A 80 -30.63 -19.54 24.55
CA GLN A 80 -30.38 -18.13 24.23
C GLN A 80 -29.53 -17.99 22.95
N LYS A 81 -28.53 -18.87 22.75
CA LYS A 81 -27.77 -18.93 21.50
C LYS A 81 -28.67 -19.24 20.30
N HIS A 82 -29.69 -20.08 20.49
CA HIS A 82 -30.61 -20.50 19.42
C HIS A 82 -31.35 -19.31 18.81
N VAL A 83 -31.77 -18.33 19.62
CA VAL A 83 -32.41 -17.09 19.13
C VAL A 83 -31.53 -16.38 18.11
N TYR A 84 -30.23 -16.26 18.40
CA TYR A 84 -29.26 -15.65 17.50
C TYR A 84 -29.02 -16.48 16.23
N VAL A 85 -28.99 -17.81 16.35
CA VAL A 85 -28.83 -18.72 15.22
C VAL A 85 -30.02 -18.62 14.26
N GLU A 86 -31.25 -18.63 14.78
CA GLU A 86 -32.45 -18.48 13.96
C GLU A 86 -32.52 -17.11 13.29
N ALA A 87 -32.18 -16.04 14.01
CA ALA A 87 -32.09 -14.71 13.43
C ALA A 87 -31.03 -14.64 12.30
N THR A 88 -29.89 -15.31 12.45
CA THR A 88 -28.91 -15.42 11.38
C THR A 88 -29.44 -16.22 10.18
N LYS A 89 -30.16 -17.32 10.40
CA LYS A 89 -30.76 -18.12 9.31
C LYS A 89 -31.77 -17.30 8.50
N THR A 90 -32.62 -16.52 9.16
CA THR A 90 -33.60 -15.66 8.47
C THR A 90 -32.90 -14.55 7.68
N ASP A 91 -31.86 -13.94 8.24
CA ASP A 91 -31.04 -12.95 7.53
C ASP A 91 -30.32 -13.54 6.31
N TRP A 92 -29.85 -14.79 6.39
CA TRP A 92 -29.25 -15.49 5.25
C TRP A 92 -30.25 -15.68 4.11
N LYS A 93 -31.48 -16.12 4.39
CA LYS A 93 -32.53 -16.23 3.37
C LYS A 93 -32.83 -14.87 2.72
N ARG A 94 -32.85 -13.79 3.51
CA ARG A 94 -33.02 -12.42 2.98
C ARG A 94 -31.85 -12.02 2.09
N TYR A 95 -30.63 -12.27 2.55
CA TYR A 95 -29.40 -11.97 1.83
C TYR A 95 -29.32 -12.70 0.48
N GLU A 96 -29.69 -13.97 0.44
CA GLU A 96 -29.70 -14.77 -0.80
C GLU A 96 -30.66 -14.18 -1.84
N LYS A 97 -31.88 -13.81 -1.42
CA LYS A 97 -32.84 -13.13 -2.29
C LYS A 97 -32.28 -11.81 -2.82
N GLN A 98 -31.73 -10.96 -1.94
CA GLN A 98 -31.13 -9.68 -2.32
C GLN A 98 -29.93 -9.85 -3.26
N LEU A 99 -29.11 -10.86 -3.04
CA LEU A 99 -27.95 -11.15 -3.88
C LEU A 99 -28.37 -11.68 -5.25
N ALA A 100 -29.42 -12.49 -5.32
CA ALA A 100 -29.98 -12.97 -6.58
C ALA A 100 -30.54 -11.80 -7.41
N THR A 101 -31.34 -10.93 -6.81
CA THR A 101 -31.86 -9.73 -7.48
C THR A 101 -30.73 -8.81 -7.94
N TYR A 102 -29.74 -8.56 -7.08
CA TYR A 102 -28.57 -7.76 -7.43
C TYR A 102 -27.80 -8.34 -8.63
N LYS A 103 -27.54 -9.65 -8.62
CA LYS A 103 -26.84 -10.30 -9.74
C LYS A 103 -27.63 -10.26 -11.05
N ALA A 104 -28.95 -10.38 -10.99
CA ALA A 104 -29.82 -10.30 -12.16
C ALA A 104 -29.86 -8.89 -12.77
N GLN A 105 -29.65 -7.84 -11.96
CA GLN A 105 -29.61 -6.45 -12.41
C GLN A 105 -28.27 -6.04 -13.06
N LEU A 106 -27.20 -6.82 -12.87
CA LEU A 106 -25.88 -6.47 -13.37
C LEU A 106 -25.75 -6.74 -14.86
N THR A 107 -25.18 -5.78 -15.60
CA THR A 107 -24.75 -6.02 -16.97
C THR A 107 -23.47 -6.88 -17.00
N PRO A 108 -23.19 -7.62 -18.09
CA PRO A 108 -21.96 -8.40 -18.22
C PRO A 108 -20.68 -7.57 -18.02
N ALA A 109 -20.67 -6.33 -18.51
CA ALA A 109 -19.55 -5.41 -18.35
C ALA A 109 -19.33 -5.01 -16.88
N GLN A 110 -20.41 -4.71 -16.14
CA GLN A 110 -20.35 -4.40 -14.72
C GLN A 110 -19.90 -5.61 -13.89
N ALA A 111 -20.39 -6.81 -14.24
CA ALA A 111 -19.96 -8.04 -13.59
C ALA A 111 -18.45 -8.30 -13.77
N GLU A 112 -17.90 -8.05 -14.96
CA GLU A 112 -16.46 -8.20 -15.20
C GLU A 112 -15.63 -7.12 -14.49
N ALA A 113 -16.09 -5.87 -14.47
CA ALA A 113 -15.46 -4.79 -13.71
C ALA A 113 -15.35 -5.15 -12.21
N LEU A 114 -16.41 -5.69 -11.62
CA LEU A 114 -16.42 -6.16 -10.22
C LEU A 114 -15.47 -7.35 -10.00
N ARG A 115 -15.37 -8.28 -10.96
CA ARG A 115 -14.38 -9.39 -10.90
C ARG A 115 -12.96 -8.84 -10.94
N GLU A 116 -12.68 -7.88 -11.82
CA GLU A 116 -11.36 -7.27 -11.93
C GLU A 116 -10.99 -6.48 -10.66
N GLU A 117 -11.92 -5.68 -10.13
CA GLU A 117 -11.71 -4.96 -8.88
C GLU A 117 -11.37 -5.94 -7.74
N LYS A 118 -12.12 -7.04 -7.62
CA LYS A 118 -11.83 -8.09 -6.64
C LYS A 118 -10.45 -8.72 -6.85
N ARG A 119 -10.04 -8.99 -8.09
CA ARG A 119 -8.68 -9.47 -8.42
C ARG A 119 -7.62 -8.45 -7.97
N ARG A 120 -7.79 -7.16 -8.27
CA ARG A 120 -6.89 -6.07 -7.85
C ARG A 120 -6.81 -5.95 -6.33
N GLN A 121 -7.93 -6.01 -5.63
CA GLN A 121 -7.97 -5.98 -4.16
C GLN A 121 -7.25 -7.20 -3.55
N GLN A 122 -7.43 -8.41 -4.10
CA GLN A 122 -6.74 -9.61 -3.65
C GLN A 122 -5.24 -9.53 -3.92
N ALA A 123 -4.82 -9.06 -5.10
CA ALA A 123 -3.41 -8.83 -5.43
C ALA A 123 -2.77 -7.83 -4.46
N ARG A 124 -3.45 -6.72 -4.14
CA ARG A 124 -2.98 -5.74 -3.14
C ARG A 124 -2.84 -6.35 -1.74
N LYS A 125 -3.79 -7.18 -1.32
CA LYS A 125 -3.71 -7.90 -0.02
C LYS A 125 -2.55 -8.90 0.00
N ARG A 126 -2.34 -9.66 -1.07
CA ARG A 126 -1.20 -10.59 -1.21
C ARG A 126 0.12 -9.82 -1.14
N LEU A 127 0.26 -8.76 -1.92
CA LEU A 127 1.45 -7.89 -1.90
C LEU A 127 1.71 -7.30 -0.51
N SER A 128 0.67 -6.87 0.20
CA SER A 128 0.80 -6.35 1.57
C SER A 128 1.26 -7.42 2.56
N LYS A 129 0.72 -8.64 2.47
CA LYS A 129 1.15 -9.78 3.31
C LYS A 129 2.62 -10.12 3.04
N THR A 130 2.99 -10.32 1.78
CA THR A 130 4.38 -10.60 1.39
C THR A 130 5.31 -9.47 1.85
N ARG A 131 4.93 -8.20 1.68
CA ARG A 131 5.74 -7.07 2.17
C ARG A 131 5.94 -7.10 3.69
N LYS A 132 4.90 -7.41 4.47
CA LYS A 132 5.00 -7.51 5.94
C LYS A 132 5.88 -8.68 6.37
N GLU A 133 5.73 -9.82 5.70
CA GLU A 133 6.56 -10.99 5.93
C GLU A 133 8.04 -10.69 5.65
N LEU A 134 8.36 -10.11 4.50
CA LEU A 134 9.73 -9.71 4.17
C LEU A 134 10.30 -8.69 5.16
N ALA A 135 9.47 -7.77 5.68
CA ALA A 135 9.89 -6.82 6.70
C ALA A 135 10.16 -7.52 8.05
N LEU A 136 9.36 -8.50 8.43
CA LEU A 136 9.55 -9.30 9.65
C LEU A 136 10.85 -10.12 9.59
N LEU A 137 11.21 -10.64 8.41
CA LEU A 137 12.49 -11.31 8.18
C LEU A 137 13.70 -10.37 8.13
N GLY A 138 13.48 -9.06 8.29
CA GLY A 138 14.55 -8.06 8.19
C GLY A 138 15.16 -7.95 6.80
N LYS A 139 14.39 -8.16 5.72
CA LYS A 139 14.91 -8.03 4.36
C LYS A 139 15.50 -6.63 4.13
N PRO A 140 16.76 -6.52 3.67
CA PRO A 140 17.41 -5.24 3.42
C PRO A 140 16.60 -4.31 2.52
N LYS A 141 16.56 -3.02 2.87
CA LYS A 141 15.92 -2.01 2.03
C LYS A 141 16.75 -1.76 0.78
N ARG A 142 16.07 -1.52 -0.33
CA ARG A 142 16.70 -1.20 -1.63
C ARG A 142 17.68 -0.03 -1.50
N PRO A 143 18.75 -0.01 -2.32
CA PRO A 143 19.73 1.05 -2.26
C PRO A 143 19.10 2.39 -2.64
N ARG A 144 19.55 3.46 -1.97
CA ARG A 144 19.15 4.83 -2.23
C ARG A 144 19.89 5.35 -3.46
N ASN A 145 19.15 6.00 -4.36
CA ASN A 145 19.75 6.77 -5.45
C ASN A 145 20.21 8.15 -4.94
N ALA A 146 21.09 8.83 -5.66
CA ALA A 146 21.63 10.16 -5.34
C ALA A 146 20.52 11.17 -5.00
N PHE A 147 19.46 11.21 -5.79
CA PHE A 147 18.29 12.06 -5.51
C PHE A 147 17.59 11.69 -4.19
N ASN A 148 17.49 10.40 -3.84
CA ASN A 148 16.86 9.99 -2.57
C ASN A 148 17.73 10.39 -1.38
N VAL A 149 19.06 10.42 -1.53
CA VAL A 149 19.98 10.93 -0.52
C VAL A 149 19.78 12.43 -0.35
N PHE A 150 19.78 13.19 -1.45
CA PHE A 150 19.47 14.62 -1.45
C PHE A 150 18.12 14.94 -0.80
N VAL A 151 17.05 14.23 -1.17
CA VAL A 151 15.74 14.40 -0.55
C VAL A 151 15.80 14.08 0.94
N ALA A 152 16.48 13.03 1.37
CA ALA A 152 16.54 12.68 2.79
C ALA A 152 17.18 13.79 3.65
N GLU A 153 18.13 14.54 3.10
CA GLU A 153 18.80 15.67 3.74
C GLU A 153 17.90 16.92 3.74
N HIS A 154 17.41 17.31 2.56
CA HIS A 154 16.74 18.60 2.36
C HIS A 154 15.22 18.58 2.65
N PHE A 155 14.61 17.40 2.84
CA PHE A 155 13.15 17.31 3.02
C PHE A 155 12.64 17.91 4.33
N LYS A 156 13.45 17.86 5.40
CA LYS A 156 13.09 18.48 6.69
C LYS A 156 13.11 20.00 6.60
N GLU A 157 14.10 20.54 5.89
CA GLU A 157 14.35 21.98 5.75
C GLU A 157 13.46 22.63 4.70
N SER A 158 12.99 21.86 3.70
CA SER A 158 12.07 22.39 2.69
C SER A 158 10.76 22.88 3.30
N GLU A 159 10.37 24.11 2.97
CA GLU A 159 9.08 24.68 3.35
C GLU A 159 7.96 24.21 2.42
N GLY A 160 6.79 23.94 2.98
CA GLY A 160 5.64 23.50 2.18
C GLY A 160 4.58 22.81 3.02
N ILE A 161 3.31 23.07 2.69
CA ILE A 161 2.16 22.55 3.44
C ILE A 161 1.97 21.05 3.19
N THR A 162 2.31 20.56 1.99
CA THR A 162 2.10 19.17 1.60
C THR A 162 3.42 18.47 1.26
N PRO A 163 3.62 17.21 1.70
CA PRO A 163 4.80 16.39 1.34
C PRO A 163 5.04 16.28 -0.17
N VAL A 164 3.96 16.26 -0.97
CA VAL A 164 4.03 16.18 -2.43
C VAL A 164 4.56 17.48 -3.03
N GLY A 165 4.09 18.63 -2.53
CA GLY A 165 4.59 19.94 -2.94
C GLY A 165 6.09 20.10 -2.64
N LYS A 166 6.51 19.71 -1.42
CA LYS A 166 7.93 19.71 -1.02
C LYS A 166 8.79 18.87 -1.96
N LEU A 167 8.35 17.65 -2.27
CA LEU A 167 9.11 16.77 -3.16
C LEU A 167 9.24 17.34 -4.59
N LYS A 168 8.20 18.01 -5.09
CA LYS A 168 8.24 18.68 -6.39
C LYS A 168 9.28 19.80 -6.39
N GLN A 169 9.27 20.66 -5.37
CA GLN A 169 10.26 21.73 -5.24
C GLN A 169 11.70 21.19 -5.11
N LEU A 170 11.91 20.13 -4.33
CA LEU A 170 13.21 19.48 -4.21
C LEU A 170 13.67 18.85 -5.53
N PHE A 171 12.75 18.30 -6.32
CA PHE A 171 13.07 17.80 -7.65
C PHE A 171 13.53 18.94 -8.57
N ASP A 172 12.82 20.06 -8.57
CA ASP A 172 13.19 21.24 -9.36
C ASP A 172 14.55 21.81 -8.91
N ALA A 173 14.80 21.85 -7.60
CA ALA A 173 16.10 22.25 -7.04
C ALA A 173 17.22 21.30 -7.46
N TRP A 174 16.99 19.98 -7.38
CA TRP A 174 17.93 18.96 -7.84
C TRP A 174 18.28 19.11 -9.31
N GLN A 175 17.31 19.41 -10.18
CA GLN A 175 17.60 19.61 -11.61
C GLN A 175 18.54 20.80 -11.85
N LYS A 176 18.38 21.88 -11.08
CA LYS A 176 19.21 23.09 -11.18
C LYS A 176 20.63 22.92 -10.64
N LEU A 177 20.90 21.93 -9.78
CA LEU A 177 22.25 21.67 -9.29
C LEU A 177 23.20 21.25 -10.42
N SER A 178 24.42 21.77 -10.38
CA SER A 178 25.48 21.37 -11.31
C SER A 178 25.93 19.93 -11.05
N ASP A 179 26.63 19.33 -12.02
CA ASP A 179 27.14 17.97 -11.84
C ASP A 179 28.15 17.87 -10.70
N SER A 180 28.95 18.91 -10.45
CA SER A 180 29.88 18.98 -9.32
C SER A 180 29.15 18.97 -7.98
N GLN A 181 28.06 19.73 -7.85
CA GLN A 181 27.21 19.73 -6.65
C GLN A 181 26.49 18.39 -6.46
N LYS A 182 26.19 17.67 -7.54
CA LYS A 182 25.59 16.33 -7.50
C LYS A 182 26.58 15.23 -7.14
N GLN A 183 27.90 15.44 -7.30
CA GLN A 183 28.91 14.38 -7.08
C GLN A 183 28.89 13.77 -5.68
N PRO A 184 28.81 14.53 -4.57
CA PRO A 184 28.78 13.95 -3.23
C PRO A 184 27.59 13.00 -3.04
N TYR A 185 26.42 13.37 -3.55
CA TYR A 185 25.22 12.52 -3.51
C TYR A 185 25.34 11.28 -4.41
N LYS A 186 26.02 11.39 -5.56
CA LYS A 186 26.33 10.24 -6.42
C LYS A 186 27.24 9.26 -5.69
N GLN A 187 28.29 9.74 -5.01
CA GLN A 187 29.19 8.90 -4.21
C GLN A 187 28.45 8.20 -3.07
N LEU A 188 27.65 8.92 -2.28
CA LEU A 188 26.83 8.34 -1.22
C LEU A 188 25.83 7.28 -1.73
N ALA A 189 25.34 7.44 -2.96
CA ALA A 189 24.48 6.45 -3.59
C ALA A 189 25.24 5.19 -4.01
N GLU A 190 26.49 5.32 -4.48
CA GLU A 190 27.36 4.17 -4.75
C GLU A 190 27.70 3.42 -3.44
N ASP A 191 28.04 4.14 -2.37
CA ASP A 191 28.29 3.54 -1.05
C ASP A 191 27.05 2.79 -0.52
N ASP A 192 25.85 3.33 -0.72
CA ASP A 192 24.60 2.67 -0.31
C ASP A 192 24.27 1.43 -1.15
N LYS A 193 24.77 1.34 -2.40
CA LYS A 193 24.72 0.09 -3.19
C LYS A 193 25.63 -0.96 -2.59
N VAL A 194 26.87 -0.62 -2.23
CA VAL A 194 27.81 -1.55 -1.58
C VAL A 194 27.22 -2.07 -0.26
N ARG A 195 26.69 -1.17 0.58
CA ARG A 195 25.94 -1.52 1.80
C ARG A 195 24.83 -2.53 1.50
N TYR A 196 23.98 -2.25 0.52
CA TYR A 196 22.87 -3.12 0.16
C TYR A 196 23.33 -4.50 -0.33
N GLU A 197 24.40 -4.58 -1.12
CA GLU A 197 24.95 -5.84 -1.61
C GLU A 197 25.46 -6.72 -0.46
N ASN A 198 26.22 -6.12 0.46
CA ASN A 198 26.70 -6.80 1.66
C ASN A 198 25.55 -7.27 2.56
N GLU A 199 24.58 -6.41 2.85
CA GLU A 199 23.41 -6.80 3.64
C GLU A 199 22.58 -7.90 2.95
N MET A 200 22.41 -7.82 1.63
CA MET A 200 21.64 -8.80 0.88
C MET A 200 22.31 -10.17 0.82
N THR A 201 23.63 -10.24 0.68
CA THR A 201 24.35 -11.51 0.68
C THR A 201 24.25 -12.21 2.03
N LEU A 202 24.42 -11.47 3.13
CA LEU A 202 24.20 -11.98 4.49
C LEU A 202 22.76 -12.44 4.70
N TRP A 203 21.79 -11.65 4.24
CA TRP A 203 20.38 -11.99 4.36
C TRP A 203 19.99 -13.22 3.53
N GLU A 204 20.49 -13.36 2.30
CA GLU A 204 20.27 -14.53 1.43
C GLU A 204 20.86 -15.80 2.04
N THR A 205 22.06 -15.70 2.61
CA THR A 205 22.70 -16.80 3.35
C THR A 205 21.85 -17.23 4.53
N LYS A 206 21.38 -16.28 5.34
CA LYS A 206 20.46 -16.56 6.45
C LYS A 206 19.15 -17.19 6.00
N MET A 207 18.56 -16.76 4.87
CA MET A 207 17.33 -17.36 4.35
C MET A 207 17.56 -18.79 3.85
N LEU A 208 18.73 -19.07 3.28
CA LEU A 208 19.13 -20.42 2.86
C LEU A 208 19.26 -21.36 4.07
N GLU A 209 19.93 -20.92 5.14
CA GLU A 209 20.04 -21.67 6.40
C GLU A 209 18.67 -21.97 7.04
N LEU A 210 17.72 -21.03 6.92
CA LEU A 210 16.35 -21.20 7.40
C LEU A 210 15.46 -22.02 6.46
N GLY A 211 16.00 -22.56 5.35
CA GLY A 211 15.25 -23.36 4.38
C GLY A 211 14.23 -22.55 3.56
N ARG A 212 14.43 -21.25 3.41
CA ARG A 212 13.57 -20.30 2.69
C ARG A 212 14.25 -19.83 1.41
N ASP A 213 14.70 -20.80 0.62
CA ASP A 213 15.37 -20.58 -0.66
C ASP A 213 14.49 -19.88 -1.70
N ASP A 214 13.16 -20.01 -1.57
CA ASP A 214 12.14 -19.31 -2.36
C ASP A 214 12.30 -17.77 -2.36
N LEU A 215 12.96 -17.20 -1.35
CA LEU A 215 13.12 -15.77 -1.17
C LEU A 215 14.44 -15.19 -1.70
N ILE A 216 15.37 -16.07 -2.11
CA ILE A 216 16.69 -15.71 -2.64
C ILE A 216 16.54 -15.16 -4.06
N ARG A 217 17.30 -14.11 -4.40
CA ARG A 217 17.28 -13.58 -5.77
C ARG A 217 17.78 -14.66 -6.73
N SER A 218 16.98 -15.00 -7.73
CA SER A 218 17.46 -15.83 -8.84
C SER A 218 18.59 -15.08 -9.57
N LYS A 219 19.79 -15.66 -9.64
CA LYS A 219 20.94 -15.11 -10.39
C LYS A 219 20.66 -14.93 -11.89
N LYS A 220 19.56 -15.51 -12.40
CA LYS A 220 19.06 -15.29 -13.78
C LYS A 220 18.29 -13.96 -13.87
N GLN A 221 18.94 -12.83 -13.60
CA GLN A 221 18.39 -11.56 -14.06
C GLN A 221 18.54 -11.50 -15.59
N LYS A 222 17.42 -11.65 -16.29
CA LYS A 222 17.32 -11.43 -17.73
C LYS A 222 17.87 -10.03 -18.07
N PRO A 223 18.65 -9.86 -19.14
CA PRO A 223 18.91 -8.51 -19.66
C PRO A 223 17.56 -7.84 -19.89
N LYS A 224 17.41 -6.59 -19.45
CA LYS A 224 16.25 -5.76 -19.77
C LYS A 224 16.05 -5.87 -21.29
N LYS A 225 14.95 -6.46 -21.75
CA LYS A 225 14.57 -6.44 -23.17
C LYS A 225 14.58 -4.97 -23.59
N LYS A 226 15.60 -4.54 -24.33
CA LYS A 226 15.50 -3.33 -25.13
C LYS A 226 14.33 -3.59 -26.09
N THR A 227 13.33 -2.74 -26.03
CA THR A 227 12.23 -2.73 -27.00
C THR A 227 12.84 -2.68 -28.40
N VAL A 228 12.30 -3.46 -29.33
CA VAL A 228 12.84 -3.65 -30.70
C VAL A 228 13.00 -2.32 -31.44
N GLU A 229 12.21 -1.30 -31.09
CA GLU A 229 12.34 0.06 -31.62
C GLU A 229 13.67 0.74 -31.28
N THR A 230 14.24 0.50 -30.09
CA THR A 230 15.48 1.12 -29.64
C THR A 230 16.72 0.48 -30.29
N VAL A 231 16.61 -0.74 -30.82
CA VAL A 231 17.68 -1.41 -31.55
C VAL A 231 17.68 -0.96 -33.02
N LYS A 232 16.50 -0.86 -33.65
CA LYS A 232 16.39 -0.34 -35.02
C LYS A 232 16.85 1.11 -35.14
N GLN A 233 16.50 1.97 -34.18
CA GLN A 233 16.95 3.37 -34.17
C GLN A 233 18.46 3.52 -33.90
N ALA A 234 19.07 2.58 -33.17
CA ALA A 234 20.51 2.59 -32.92
C ALA A 234 21.33 2.04 -34.11
N GLU A 235 20.75 1.14 -34.90
CA GLU A 235 21.36 0.62 -36.13
C GLU A 235 21.27 1.62 -37.29
N THR A 236 20.12 2.30 -37.45
CA THR A 236 19.99 3.35 -38.47
C THR A 236 20.86 4.57 -38.17
N ALA A 237 21.01 4.96 -36.89
CA ALA A 237 21.92 6.04 -36.50
C ALA A 237 23.41 5.69 -36.72
N LYS A 238 23.79 4.41 -36.57
CA LYS A 238 25.15 3.95 -36.86
C LYS A 238 25.45 3.78 -38.35
N ALA A 239 24.44 3.51 -39.17
CA ALA A 239 24.58 3.45 -40.63
C ALA A 239 24.77 4.84 -41.22
N SER A 240 23.94 5.82 -40.82
CA SER A 240 24.07 7.22 -41.26
C SER A 240 25.42 7.84 -40.87
N SER A 241 25.90 7.60 -39.65
CA SER A 241 27.23 8.08 -39.22
C SER A 241 28.40 7.46 -39.99
N ARG A 242 28.24 6.28 -40.60
CA ARG A 242 29.27 5.63 -41.43
C ARG A 242 29.26 6.15 -42.86
N GLU A 243 28.09 6.46 -43.41
CA GLU A 243 27.95 7.06 -44.74
C GLU A 243 28.46 8.49 -44.76
N ASP A 244 28.14 9.32 -43.76
CA ASP A 244 28.64 10.70 -43.66
C ASP A 244 30.18 10.73 -43.53
N LYS A 245 30.75 9.76 -42.80
CA LYS A 245 32.21 9.65 -42.66
C LYS A 245 32.90 9.18 -43.94
N ALA A 246 32.23 8.38 -44.77
CA ALA A 246 32.76 7.92 -46.05
C ALA A 246 32.70 9.04 -47.11
N GLN A 247 31.64 9.84 -47.12
CA GLN A 247 31.52 11.00 -48.02
C GLN A 247 32.56 12.08 -47.71
N LEU A 248 32.80 12.37 -46.43
CA LEU A 248 33.84 13.31 -45.98
C LEU A 248 35.28 12.85 -46.26
N GLN A 249 35.48 11.54 -46.52
CA GLN A 249 36.78 10.99 -46.91
C GLN A 249 37.00 11.01 -48.42
N LEU A 250 35.93 10.92 -49.22
CA LEU A 250 35.97 11.05 -50.68
C LEU A 250 36.16 12.51 -51.13
N GLU A 251 35.47 13.45 -50.48
CA GLU A 251 35.59 14.88 -50.78
C GLU A 251 37.00 15.44 -50.47
N LYS A 252 37.71 14.82 -49.52
CA LYS A 252 39.10 15.16 -49.16
C LYS A 252 40.16 14.56 -50.08
N SER A 253 39.78 13.71 -51.03
CA SER A 253 40.70 13.11 -52.00
C SER A 253 40.61 13.72 -53.40
N GLU A 254 39.73 14.69 -53.59
CA GLU A 254 39.50 15.39 -54.88
C GLU A 254 39.95 16.87 -54.87
N GLU A 255 40.49 17.37 -53.75
CA GLU A 255 41.31 18.61 -53.64
C GLU A 255 42.80 18.26 -53.54
#